data_AF-A0A0K8RCM2-F1
#
_entry.id   AF-A0A0K8RCM2-F1
#
_cell.length_a   1.000
_cell.length_b   1.000
_cell.length_c   1.000
_cell.angle_alpha   90.00
_cell.angle_beta   90.00
_cell.angle_gamma   90.00
#
_symmetry.space_group_name_H-M   'P 1'
#
loop_
_entity.id
_entity.type
_entity.pdbx_description
1 polymer ?
#
loop_
_entity_poly.entity_id
_entity_poly.type
_entity_poly.pdbx_seq_one_letter_code
_entity_poly.pdbx_strand_id
1 'polypeptide(L)'
;MPRVHRASQTIADGVASVAIDDGAQSGAPKKYYRAPHHRIFVNRSLPLDKIKFFGFDMDYTLAPYKSPDYEAFQFHLLVDQLLSIGYPTELKQFQYDSTFPIRFHIFCY
;
A
#
# COMPACT_ATOMS: atom_id res chain seq x y z
N MET A 1 1.96 -29.85 -15.16
CA MET A 1 0.71 -29.10 -14.87
C MET A 1 0.75 -28.66 -13.40
N PRO A 2 0.27 -27.45 -13.06
CA PRO A 2 0.77 -26.66 -11.92
C PRO A 2 0.09 -27.04 -10.59
N ARG A 3 0.89 -27.15 -9.52
CA ARG A 3 0.40 -27.33 -8.15
C ARG A 3 -0.03 -25.97 -7.61
N VAL A 4 -1.34 -25.73 -7.60
CA VAL A 4 -1.95 -24.55 -7.00
C VAL A 4 -1.81 -24.68 -5.48
N HIS A 5 -0.87 -23.96 -4.87
CA HIS A 5 -0.89 -23.75 -3.42
C HIS A 5 -1.82 -22.58 -3.11
N ARG A 6 -3.09 -22.93 -2.92
CA ARG A 6 -4.12 -22.07 -2.35
C ARG A 6 -4.03 -22.17 -0.81
N ALA A 7 -3.83 -21.02 -0.17
CA ALA A 7 -4.56 -20.53 1.01
C ALA A 7 -3.71 -19.48 1.76
N SER A 8 -4.08 -18.20 1.61
CA SER A 8 -3.82 -17.21 2.66
C SER A 8 -4.90 -17.42 3.72
N GLN A 9 -4.50 -17.80 4.93
CA GLN A 9 -5.34 -17.64 6.12
C GLN A 9 -4.97 -16.30 6.77
N THR A 10 -5.91 -15.38 6.72
CA THR A 10 -6.01 -14.20 7.60
C THR A 10 -6.86 -14.59 8.79
N ILE A 11 -6.36 -14.48 10.02
CA ILE A 11 -7.17 -14.11 11.21
C ILE A 11 -6.29 -13.29 12.16
N ALA A 12 -6.91 -12.25 12.69
CA ALA A 12 -6.39 -11.15 13.48
C ALA A 12 -6.09 -11.49 14.95
N ASP A 13 -5.40 -10.53 15.57
CA ASP A 13 -5.39 -10.12 16.99
C ASP A 13 -4.84 -11.08 18.06
N GLY A 14 -3.96 -10.51 18.89
CA GLY A 14 -3.06 -11.23 19.77
C GLY A 14 -3.68 -11.73 21.06
N VAL A 15 -3.15 -12.86 21.52
CA VAL A 15 -2.91 -13.20 22.93
C VAL A 15 -1.66 -14.09 22.96
N ALA A 16 -0.69 -13.75 23.82
CA ALA A 16 0.50 -14.55 24.05
C ALA A 16 0.11 -15.96 24.52
N SER A 17 0.49 -16.98 23.76
CA SER A 17 0.25 -18.38 24.13
C SER A 17 1.53 -19.00 24.65
N VAL A 18 1.47 -19.39 25.93
CA VAL A 18 2.48 -20.08 26.74
C VAL A 18 3.04 -21.31 26.02
N ALA A 19 4.36 -21.47 26.07
CA ALA A 19 5.08 -22.63 25.58
C ALA A 19 4.81 -23.85 26.48
N ILE A 20 4.27 -24.91 25.90
CA ILE A 20 4.43 -26.28 26.41
C ILE A 20 5.32 -27.00 25.41
N ASP A 21 6.49 -27.40 25.90
CA ASP A 21 7.49 -28.22 25.24
C ASP A 21 7.04 -29.69 25.29
N ASP A 22 6.95 -30.33 24.13
CA ASP A 22 6.99 -31.78 24.03
C ASP A 22 7.75 -32.17 22.76
N GLY A 23 8.83 -32.93 22.99
CA GLY A 23 9.86 -33.24 22.02
C GLY A 23 9.42 -34.12 20.86
N ALA A 24 9.84 -33.72 19.66
CA ALA A 24 10.23 -34.60 18.55
C ALA A 24 10.95 -33.75 17.49
N GLN A 25 12.29 -33.82 17.45
CA GLN A 25 13.10 -33.11 16.45
C GLN A 25 12.99 -33.78 15.08
N SER A 26 12.03 -33.33 14.25
CA SER A 26 12.09 -33.50 12.79
C SER A 26 12.84 -32.31 12.18
N GLY A 27 14.11 -32.49 11.85
CA GLY A 27 15.04 -31.47 11.36
C GLY A 27 14.78 -30.93 9.95
N ALA A 28 13.56 -30.43 9.68
CA ALA A 28 13.35 -29.55 8.54
C ALA A 28 13.75 -28.12 8.95
N PRO A 29 14.62 -27.42 8.20
CA PRO A 29 14.98 -26.05 8.54
C PRO A 29 13.71 -25.18 8.51
N LYS A 30 13.38 -24.55 9.65
CA LYS A 30 12.27 -23.58 9.73
C LYS A 30 12.53 -22.49 8.71
N LYS A 31 11.74 -22.48 7.64
CA LYS A 31 11.86 -21.50 6.56
C LYS A 31 11.45 -20.14 7.10
N TYR A 32 12.44 -19.30 7.41
CA TYR A 32 12.20 -17.97 7.95
C TYR A 32 11.64 -17.06 6.87
N TYR A 33 10.34 -16.77 6.95
CA TYR A 33 9.74 -15.77 6.08
C TYR A 33 9.92 -14.39 6.70
N ARG A 34 10.37 -13.42 5.90
CA ARG A 34 10.43 -12.01 6.33
C ARG A 34 9.03 -11.49 6.68
N ALA A 35 8.94 -10.46 7.51
CA ALA A 35 7.67 -9.82 7.80
C ALA A 35 6.99 -9.32 6.49
N PRO A 36 5.64 -9.37 6.37
CA PRO A 36 4.94 -9.06 5.12
C PRO A 36 5.30 -7.69 4.50
N HIS A 37 5.52 -6.67 5.32
CA HIS A 37 5.88 -5.31 4.89
C HIS A 37 7.25 -5.20 4.21
N HIS A 38 8.10 -6.23 4.33
CA HIS A 38 9.41 -6.31 3.68
C HIS A 38 9.44 -7.29 2.48
N ARG A 39 8.28 -7.75 2.00
CA ARG A 39 8.19 -8.72 0.90
C ARG A 39 7.90 -8.02 -0.44
N ILE A 40 8.45 -8.58 -1.50
CA ILE A 40 8.07 -8.25 -2.89
C ILE A 40 7.05 -9.30 -3.34
N PHE A 41 5.87 -8.85 -3.75
CA PHE A 41 4.81 -9.73 -4.23
C PHE A 41 4.96 -9.99 -5.73
N VAL A 42 4.63 -11.21 -6.16
CA VAL A 42 4.83 -11.66 -7.54
C VAL A 42 3.47 -12.08 -8.12
N ASN A 43 3.01 -11.38 -9.15
CA ASN A 43 1.83 -11.79 -9.92
C ASN A 43 2.19 -12.75 -11.07
N ARG A 44 3.39 -12.56 -11.68
CA ARG A 44 3.95 -13.41 -12.75
C ARG A 44 5.42 -13.69 -12.48
N SER A 45 5.87 -14.91 -12.77
CA SER A 45 7.28 -15.30 -12.60
C SER A 45 8.21 -14.37 -13.39
N LEU A 46 9.19 -13.78 -12.70
CA LEU A 46 10.15 -12.84 -13.27
C LEU A 46 11.60 -13.27 -12.93
N PRO A 47 12.36 -13.81 -13.89
CA PRO A 47 13.77 -14.15 -13.70
C PRO A 47 14.64 -12.88 -13.71
N LEU A 48 15.10 -12.45 -12.53
CA LEU A 48 15.84 -11.18 -12.37
C LEU A 48 17.23 -11.18 -13.01
N ASP A 49 17.83 -12.36 -13.23
CA ASP A 49 19.10 -12.55 -13.93
C ASP A 49 19.06 -12.07 -15.40
N LYS A 50 17.87 -12.03 -16.01
CA LYS A 50 17.68 -11.58 -17.39
C LYS A 50 17.48 -10.07 -17.53
N ILE A 51 17.30 -9.35 -16.42
CA ILE A 51 17.05 -7.91 -16.44
C ILE A 51 18.39 -7.16 -16.47
N LYS A 52 18.59 -6.32 -17.49
CA LYS A 52 19.85 -5.56 -17.68
C LYS A 52 19.75 -4.09 -17.25
N PHE A 53 18.53 -3.56 -17.19
CA PHE A 53 18.28 -2.16 -16.91
C PHE A 53 17.17 -2.03 -15.86
N PHE A 54 17.33 -1.06 -14.97
CA PHE A 54 16.36 -0.71 -13.94
C PHE A 54 15.96 0.75 -14.15
N GLY A 55 14.70 0.97 -14.50
CA GLY A 55 14.11 2.30 -14.58
C GLY A 55 13.38 2.61 -13.28
N PHE A 56 13.56 3.82 -12.77
CA PHE A 56 12.83 4.33 -11.60
C PHE A 56 11.97 5.52 -12.03
N ASP A 57 10.74 5.54 -11.55
CA ASP A 57 9.91 6.74 -11.58
C ASP A 57 10.23 7.62 -10.35
N MET A 58 9.92 8.91 -10.40
CA MET A 58 10.26 9.86 -9.34
C MET A 58 9.14 9.97 -8.30
N ASP A 59 7.99 10.48 -8.71
CA ASP A 59 6.89 10.82 -7.82
C ASP A 59 6.22 9.57 -7.25
N TYR A 60 6.01 9.54 -5.93
CA TYR A 60 5.45 8.39 -5.20
C TYR A 60 6.24 7.06 -5.33
N THR A 61 7.40 7.06 -6.01
CA THR A 61 8.30 5.90 -6.11
C THR A 61 9.61 6.16 -5.37
N LEU A 62 10.44 7.09 -5.86
CA LEU A 62 11.65 7.51 -5.15
C LEU A 62 11.37 8.61 -4.12
N ALA A 63 10.41 9.49 -4.42
CA ALA A 63 9.97 10.57 -3.56
C ALA A 63 8.54 10.29 -3.04
N PRO A 64 8.40 9.56 -1.91
CA PRO A 64 7.11 9.40 -1.27
C PRO A 64 6.69 10.70 -0.59
N TYR A 65 5.57 11.27 -1.02
CA TYR A 65 4.95 12.41 -0.35
C TYR A 65 4.27 11.97 0.95
N LYS A 66 4.31 12.83 1.97
CA LYS A 66 3.69 12.56 3.27
C LYS A 66 2.19 12.82 3.19
N SER A 67 1.43 11.77 3.48
CA SER A 67 -0.02 11.84 3.63
C SER A 67 -0.38 12.09 5.11
N PRO A 68 -1.38 12.93 5.43
CA PRO A 68 -2.31 13.65 4.54
C PRO A 68 -1.87 15.09 4.17
N ASP A 69 -0.72 15.55 4.66
CA ASP A 69 -0.30 16.95 4.56
C ASP A 69 -0.18 17.43 3.11
N TYR A 70 0.36 16.59 2.22
CA TYR A 70 0.56 16.95 0.83
C TYR A 70 -0.76 17.07 0.07
N GLU A 71 -1.70 16.14 0.28
CA GLU A 71 -3.01 16.17 -0.35
C GLU A 71 -3.86 17.35 0.17
N ALA A 72 -3.79 17.66 1.46
CA ALA A 72 -4.46 18.82 2.04
C ALA A 72 -3.93 20.13 1.44
N PHE A 73 -2.60 20.27 1.30
CA PHE A 73 -2.00 21.43 0.66
C PHE A 73 -2.47 21.62 -0.80
N GLN A 74 -2.47 20.54 -1.58
CA GLN A 74 -2.96 20.57 -2.95
C GLN A 74 -4.45 20.95 -3.03
N PHE A 75 -5.26 20.42 -2.12
CA PHE A 75 -6.69 20.73 -2.06
C PHE A 75 -6.93 22.23 -1.87
N HIS A 76 -6.22 22.87 -0.93
CA HIS A 76 -6.33 24.30 -0.71
C HIS A 76 -5.92 25.12 -1.93
N LEU A 77 -4.82 24.76 -2.59
CA LEU A 77 -4.36 25.44 -3.80
C LEU A 77 -5.38 25.33 -4.95
N LEU A 78 -6.00 24.15 -5.10
CA LEU A 78 -7.04 23.94 -6.11
C LEU A 78 -8.31 24.74 -5.81
N VAL A 79 -8.73 24.81 -4.54
CA VAL A 79 -9.87 25.65 -4.14
C VAL A 79 -9.59 27.11 -4.48
N ASP A 80 -8.42 27.64 -4.12
CA ASP A 80 -8.04 29.01 -4.45
C ASP A 80 -8.01 29.26 -5.96
N GLN A 81 -7.53 28.31 -6.75
CA GLN A 81 -7.54 28.40 -8.22
C GLN A 81 -8.97 28.40 -8.78
N LEU A 82 -9.88 27.56 -8.26
CA LEU A 82 -11.28 27.54 -8.70
C LEU A 82 -11.99 28.86 -8.39
N LEU A 83 -11.74 29.44 -7.22
CA LEU A 83 -12.26 30.76 -6.86
C LEU A 83 -11.78 31.83 -7.83
N SER A 84 -10.51 31.78 -8.27
CA SER A 84 -9.97 32.73 -9.25
C SER A 84 -10.67 32.68 -10.62
N ILE A 85 -11.22 31.51 -10.99
CA ILE A 85 -11.92 31.29 -12.26
C ILE A 85 -13.41 31.67 -12.16
N GLY A 86 -13.90 32.01 -10.96
CA GLY A 86 -15.27 32.48 -10.73
C GLY A 86 -16.22 31.44 -10.11
N TYR A 87 -15.70 30.36 -9.54
CA TYR A 87 -16.51 29.44 -8.75
C TYR A 87 -16.98 30.08 -7.42
N PRO A 88 -18.07 29.56 -6.81
CA PRO A 88 -18.66 30.15 -5.60
C PRO A 88 -17.70 30.21 -4.41
N THR A 89 -17.74 31.30 -3.64
CA THR A 89 -16.84 31.54 -2.51
C THR A 89 -17.02 30.57 -1.33
N GLU A 90 -18.16 29.89 -1.28
CA GLU A 90 -18.52 28.86 -0.31
C GLU A 90 -17.54 27.68 -0.35
N LEU A 91 -16.86 27.45 -1.49
CA LEU A 91 -15.85 26.40 -1.63
C LEU A 91 -14.71 26.52 -0.60
N LYS A 92 -14.41 27.73 -0.11
CA LYS A 92 -13.35 27.99 0.87
C LYS A 92 -13.64 27.39 2.24
N GLN A 93 -14.89 27.05 2.52
CA GLN A 93 -15.31 26.42 3.78
C GLN A 93 -14.98 24.93 3.82
N PHE A 94 -14.72 24.31 2.66
CA PHE A 94 -14.38 22.90 2.61
C PHE A 94 -13.00 22.63 3.19
N GLN A 95 -12.92 21.56 3.98
CA GLN A 95 -11.67 21.01 4.48
C GLN A 95 -11.42 19.65 3.84
N TYR A 96 -10.15 19.35 3.62
CA TYR A 96 -9.74 18.07 3.08
C TYR A 96 -9.97 16.96 4.11
N ASP A 97 -10.70 15.91 3.73
CA ASP A 97 -10.88 14.68 4.50
C ASP A 97 -10.12 13.54 3.82
N SER A 98 -9.08 13.03 4.49
CA SER A 98 -8.23 11.95 3.96
C SER A 98 -8.90 10.58 3.97
N THR A 99 -10.02 10.42 4.69
CA THR A 99 -10.73 9.14 4.81
C THR A 99 -11.73 8.91 3.68
N PHE A 100 -12.19 9.98 3.06
CA PHE A 100 -13.18 9.93 1.98
C PHE A 100 -12.61 9.40 0.65
N PRO A 101 -11.49 9.91 0.12
CA PRO A 101 -11.01 9.49 -1.19
C PRO A 101 -10.35 8.11 -1.12
N ILE A 102 -10.87 7.18 -1.93
CA ILE A 102 -10.21 5.90 -2.20
C ILE A 102 -9.60 5.96 -3.61
N ARG A 103 -8.33 5.57 -3.74
CA ARG A 103 -7.65 5.51 -5.03
C ARG A 103 -8.43 4.61 -6.00
N PHE A 104 -8.56 5.05 -7.25
CA PHE A 104 -9.30 4.36 -8.33
C PHE A 104 -10.84 4.41 -8.26
N HIS A 105 -11.43 5.43 -7.64
CA HIS A 105 -12.85 5.73 -7.83
C HIS A 105 -13.14 6.17 -9.28
N ILE A 106 -14.27 5.75 -9.84
CA ILE A 106 -14.74 6.17 -11.17
C ILE A 106 -15.79 7.25 -10.97
N PHE A 107 -15.57 8.43 -11.55
CA PHE A 107 -16.56 9.49 -11.57
C PHE A 107 -17.54 9.26 -12.73
N CYS A 108 -18.77 8.90 -12.42
CA CYS A 108 -19.86 8.77 -13.39
C CYS A 108 -20.65 10.08 -13.44
N TYR A 109 -20.87 10.62 -14.64
CA TYR A 109 -21.66 11.82 -14.90
C TYR A 109 -23.07 11.46 -15.37
#